data_AF-N9FGB7-F1
#
_entry.id   AF-N9FGB7-F1
#
_cell.length_a   1.000
_cell.length_b   1.000
_cell.length_c   1.000
_cell.angle_alpha   90.00
_cell.angle_beta   90.00
_cell.angle_gamma   90.00
#
_symmetry.space_group_name_H-M   'P 1'
#
loop_
_entity.id
_entity.type
_entity.pdbx_description
1 polymer ?
#
loop_
_entity_poly.entity_id
_entity_poly.type
_entity_poly.pdbx_seq_one_letter_code
_entity_poly.pdbx_strand_id
1 'polypeptide(L)' 'MLEELNLELSILAIQLHLSEVKSPVMDRLLDSRLIKELTGHIFLTHYQAIQEISVKTSYN' A
#
# COMPACT_ATOMS: atom_id res chain seq x y z
N MET A 1 -8.24 -11.88 -4.31
CA MET A 1 -6.78 -11.79 -4.04
C MET A 1 -6.39 -10.33 -3.74
N LEU A 2 -5.17 -10.02 -3.30
CA LEU A 2 -4.81 -8.63 -2.94
C LEU A 2 -4.84 -7.67 -4.15
N GLU A 3 -4.61 -8.19 -5.36
CA GLU A 3 -4.69 -7.46 -6.62
C GLU A 3 -6.11 -6.96 -6.91
N GLU A 4 -7.11 -7.83 -6.70
CA GLU A 4 -8.52 -7.47 -6.87
C GLU A 4 -8.94 -6.41 -5.84
N LEU A 5 -8.50 -6.56 -4.59
CA LEU A 5 -8.77 -5.56 -3.55
C LEU A 5 -8.14 -4.21 -3.88
N ASN A 6 -6.88 -4.19 -4.35
CA ASN A 6 -6.22 -2.97 -4.78
C ASN A 6 -6.98 -2.27 -5.92
N LEU A 7 -7.47 -3.05 -6.88
CA LEU A 7 -8.27 -2.53 -7.99
C LEU A 7 -9.61 -1.96 -7.52
N GLU A 8 -10.35 -2.70 -6.68
CA GLU A 8 -11.65 -2.27 -6.14
C GLU A 8 -11.51 -0.98 -5.31
N LEU A 9 -10.50 -0.91 -4.44
CA LEU A 9 -10.20 0.30 -3.67
C LEU A 9 -9.85 1.48 -4.59
N SER A 10 -9.06 1.25 -5.63
CA SER A 10 -8.69 2.30 -6.59
C SER A 10 -9.89 2.89 -7.32
N ILE A 11 -10.90 2.07 -7.66
CA ILE A 11 -12.14 2.56 -8.30
C ILE A 11 -12.89 3.51 -7.37
N LEU A 12 -12.80 3.29 -6.06
CA LEU A 12 -13.38 4.15 -5.02
C LEU A 12 -12.48 5.34 -4.64
N ALA A 13 -11.38 5.58 -5.37
CA ALA A 13 -10.36 6.56 -5.04
C ALA A 13 -9.70 6.36 -3.65
N ILE A 14 -9.66 5.10 -3.18
CA ILE A 14 -8.98 4.69 -1.95
C ILE A 14 -7.67 3.97 -2.32
N GLN A 15 -6.58 4.32 -1.64
CA GLN A 15 -5.27 3.71 -1.86
C GLN A 15 -5.04 2.55 -0.89
N LEU A 16 -4.51 1.43 -1.39
CA LEU A 16 -4.06 0.31 -0.55
C LEU A 16 -2.59 0.51 -0.15
N HIS A 17 -2.35 0.68 1.15
CA HIS A 17 -1.00 0.76 1.72
C HIS A 17 -0.64 -0.52 2.48
N LEU A 18 0.62 -0.92 2.42
CA LEU A 18 1.15 -2.02 3.22
C LEU A 18 2.20 -1.45 4.20
N SER A 19 2.26 -1.97 5.43
CA SER A 19 3.29 -1.60 6.40
C SER A 19 3.91 -2.85 7.00
N GLU A 20 5.22 -2.82 7.29
CA GLU A 20 5.94 -3.89 7.99
C GLU A 20 5.94 -5.24 7.26
N VAL A 21 6.00 -5.19 5.92
CA VAL A 21 6.15 -6.39 5.09
C VAL A 21 7.51 -7.03 5.39
N LYS A 22 7.50 -8.28 5.87
CA LYS A 22 8.73 -9.02 6.22
C LYS A 22 9.51 -9.38 4.96
N SER A 23 10.84 -9.46 5.07
CA SER A 23 11.73 -9.71 3.92
C SER A 23 11.31 -10.90 3.05
N PRO A 24 10.99 -12.09 3.59
CA PRO A 24 10.57 -13.22 2.75
C PRO A 24 9.27 -12.98 1.97
N VAL A 25 8.42 -12.08 2.46
CA VAL A 25 7.19 -11.67 1.77
C VAL A 25 7.48 -10.57 0.76
N MET A 26 8.35 -9.62 1.10
CA MET A 26 8.79 -8.55 0.21
C MET A 26 9.47 -9.12 -1.03
N ASP A 27 10.33 -10.13 -0.88
CA ASP A 27 11.01 -10.78 -2.00
C ASP A 27 10.00 -11.36 -3.00
N ARG A 28 8.95 -12.02 -2.53
CA ARG A 28 7.86 -12.52 -3.38
C ARG A 28 7.00 -11.41 -3.97
N LEU A 29 6.79 -10.35 -3.20
CA LEU A 29 5.98 -9.22 -3.62
C LEU A 29 6.64 -8.46 -4.77
N LEU A 30 7.98 -8.32 -4.77
CA LEU A 30 8.76 -7.70 -5.83
C LEU A 30 8.56 -8.38 -7.20
N ASP A 31 8.33 -9.69 -7.21
CA ASP A 31 8.06 -10.45 -8.44
C ASP A 31 6.56 -10.53 -8.80
N SER A 32 5.68 -10.05 -7.92
CA SER A 32 4.23 -10.15 -8.10
C SER A 32 3.67 -9.12 -9.10
N ARG A 33 2.44 -9.33 -9.53
CA ARG A 33 1.69 -8.30 -10.27
C ARG A 33 1.28 -7.14 -9.36
N LEU A 34 0.93 -7.45 -8.11
CA LEU A 34 0.48 -6.47 -7.12
C LEU A 34 1.44 -5.29 -6.97
N ILE A 35 2.76 -5.52 -6.85
CA ILE A 35 3.72 -4.41 -6.65
C ILE A 35 3.75 -3.43 -7.82
N LYS A 36 3.47 -3.92 -9.05
CA LYS A 36 3.48 -3.10 -10.27
C LYS A 36 2.23 -2.25 -10.39
N GLU A 37 1.13 -2.69 -9.77
CA GLU A 37 -0.20 -2.07 -9.87
C GLU A 37 -0.65 -1.43 -8.54
N LEU A 38 0.16 -1.53 -7.48
CA LEU A 38 -0.17 -0.99 -6.16
C LEU A 38 -0.39 0.52 -6.26
N THR A 39 -1.56 0.98 -5.80
CA THR A 39 -1.92 2.40 -5.88
C THR A 39 -1.44 3.20 -4.66
N GLY A 40 -1.08 2.52 -3.57
CA GLY A 40 -0.47 3.10 -2.39
C GLY A 40 1.01 2.76 -2.25
N HIS A 41 1.49 2.81 -1.00
CA HIS A 41 2.90 2.68 -0.67
C HIS A 41 3.16 1.52 0.28
N ILE A 42 4.39 1.02 0.25
CA ILE A 42 4.89 0.07 1.25
C ILE A 42 5.76 0.85 2.22
N PHE A 43 5.40 0.80 3.51
CA PHE A 43 6.10 1.48 4.59
C PHE A 43 6.89 0.48 5.44
N LEU A 44 8.05 0.92 5.94
CA LEU A 44 8.85 0.09 6.83
C LEU A 44 8.16 -0.11 8.18
N THR A 45 7.48 0.91 8.70
CA THR A 45 6.74 0.85 9.97
C THR A 45 5.31 1.38 9.83
N HIS A 46 4.41 0.91 10.68
CA HIS A 46 3.06 1.46 10.76
C HIS A 46 3.06 2.96 11.09
N TYR A 47 3.96 3.40 11.97
CA TYR A 47 4.10 4.81 12.33
C TYR A 47 4.39 5.70 11.11
N GLN A 48 5.29 5.28 10.22
CA GLN A 48 5.58 6.01 8.98
C GLN A 48 4.35 6.13 8.08
N ALA A 49 3.58 5.04 7.95
CA ALA A 49 2.35 5.03 7.16
C ALA A 49 1.36 6.07 7.68
N ILE A 50 1.10 6.08 8.99
CA ILE A 50 0.17 7.02 9.61
C ILE A 50 0.65 8.47 9.46
N GLN A 51 1.95 8.74 9.67
CA GLN A 51 2.50 10.10 9.50
C GLN A 51 2.25 10.63 8.07
N GLU A 52 2.51 9.83 7.03
CA GLU A 52 2.27 10.27 5.65
C GLU A 52 0.78 10.44 5.34
N ILE A 53 -0.06 9.47 5.76
CA ILE A 53 -1.49 9.47 5.45
C ILE A 53 -2.21 10.61 6.18
N SER A 54 -1.92 10.85 7.46
CA SER A 54 -2.56 11.92 8.23
C SER A 54 -2.23 13.32 7.70
N VAL A 55 -1.03 13.53 7.15
CA VAL A 55 -0.65 14.79 6.50
C VAL A 55 -1.47 15.00 5.23
N LYS A 56 -1.61 13.98 4.38
CA LYS A 56 -2.43 14.05 3.16
C LYS A 56 -3.91 14.35 3.45
N THR A 57 -4.44 13.84 4.55
CA THR A 57 -5.84 14.11 4.95
C THR A 57 -6.06 15.53 5.47
N SER A 58 -5.03 16.21 5.99
CA SER A 58 -5.16 17.52 6.64
C SER A 58 -5.16 18.72 5.69
N TYR A 59 -4.93 18.49 4.38
CA TYR A 59 -4.98 19.53 3.34
C TYR A 59 -6.27 19.49 2.48
N ASN A 60 -7.31 18.80 2.96
CA ASN A 60 -8.66 18.85 2.39
C ASN A 60 -9.61 19.62 3.31
#